data_AF-A0A4S0JFU8-F1
#
_entry.id   AF-A0A4S0JFU8-F1
#
_cell.length_a   1.000
_cell.length_b   1.000
_cell.length_c   1.000
_cell.angle_alpha   90.00
_cell.angle_beta   90.00
_cell.angle_gamma   90.00
#
_symmetry.space_group_name_H-M   'P 1'
#
loop_
_entity.id
_entity.type
_entity.pdbx_description
1 polymer ?
#
loop_
_entity_poly.entity_id
_entity_poly.type
_entity_poly.pdbx_seq_one_letter_code
_entity_poly.pdbx_strand_id
1 'polypeptide(L)'
;VIDFGTCGVGDPSCDLAIAWTLFEGGSRDTFRACLAADEATWARGRGWALWKALIIAAGHIDVARAEIEESWQVIDAVLINRECQA
;
A
#
# COMPACT_ATOMS: atom_id res chain seq x y z
N VAL A 1 -0.07 -8.04 17.91
CA VAL A 1 -0.92 -7.96 16.70
C VAL A 1 -2.35 -8.17 17.14
N ILE A 2 -3.27 -7.30 16.73
CA ILE A 2 -4.71 -7.32 17.03
C ILE A 2 -5.49 -7.04 15.73
N ASP A 3 -6.83 -6.97 15.80
CA ASP A 3 -7.71 -6.64 14.66
C ASP A 3 -7.65 -7.66 13.50
N PHE A 4 -7.97 -8.92 13.81
CA PHE A 4 -8.02 -10.03 12.84
C PHE A 4 -9.36 -10.11 12.08
N GLY A 5 -10.18 -9.05 12.10
CA GLY A 5 -11.54 -9.06 11.54
C GLY A 5 -11.61 -9.23 10.02
N THR A 6 -10.50 -8.98 9.32
CA THR A 6 -10.36 -9.13 7.86
C THR A 6 -9.41 -10.25 7.46
N CYS A 7 -8.92 -11.05 8.41
CA CYS A 7 -8.03 -12.17 8.11
C CYS A 7 -8.77 -13.30 7.39
N GLY A 8 -8.11 -13.91 6.42
CA GLY A 8 -8.67 -15.01 5.64
C GLY A 8 -7.67 -15.61 4.66
N VAL A 9 -8.10 -16.65 3.94
CA VAL A 9 -7.34 -17.23 2.83
C VAL A 9 -7.58 -16.38 1.58
N GLY A 10 -6.51 -15.91 0.94
CA GLY A 10 -6.59 -15.02 -0.23
C GLY A 10 -5.23 -14.76 -0.87
N ASP A 11 -5.13 -13.68 -1.64
CA ASP A 11 -3.85 -13.23 -2.20
C ASP A 11 -2.96 -12.65 -1.09
N PRO A 12 -1.78 -13.24 -0.78
CA PRO A 12 -0.91 -12.77 0.30
C PRO A 12 -0.33 -11.37 0.06
N SER A 13 -0.40 -10.84 -1.16
CA SER A 13 0.09 -9.49 -1.46
C SER A 13 -0.74 -8.38 -0.82
N CYS A 14 -1.95 -8.66 -0.33
CA CYS A 14 -2.80 -7.66 0.34
C CYS A 14 -2.15 -7.12 1.63
N ASP A 15 -1.34 -7.94 2.31
CA ASP A 15 -0.61 -7.57 3.53
C ASP A 15 0.55 -6.60 3.23
N LEU A 16 0.96 -6.46 1.97
CA LEU A 16 2.04 -5.54 1.57
C LEU A 16 1.56 -4.09 1.41
N ALA A 17 0.25 -3.82 1.45
CA ALA A 17 -0.28 -2.45 1.30
C ALA A 17 0.32 -1.48 2.34
N ILE A 18 0.65 -1.98 3.54
CA ILE A 18 1.27 -1.21 4.62
C ILE A 18 2.62 -0.57 4.24
N ALA A 19 3.30 -1.13 3.23
CA ALA A 19 4.54 -0.57 2.71
C ALA A 19 4.34 0.86 2.17
N TRP A 20 3.13 1.23 1.72
CA TRP A 20 2.83 2.58 1.23
C TRP A 20 1.94 3.39 2.17
N THR A 21 1.10 2.74 2.98
CA THR A 21 0.16 3.44 3.88
C THR A 21 0.73 3.76 5.26
N LEU A 22 1.91 3.24 5.61
CA LEU A 22 2.55 3.49 6.90
C LEU A 22 4.05 3.76 6.78
N PHE A 23 4.74 3.02 5.92
CA PHE A 23 6.19 3.16 5.78
C PHE A 23 6.61 4.11 4.66
N GLU A 24 7.72 4.80 4.87
CA GLU A 24 8.31 5.78 3.95
C GLU A 24 9.85 5.67 3.91
N GLY A 25 10.45 6.04 2.77
CA GLY A 25 11.90 6.05 2.56
C GLY A 25 12.59 4.78 3.10
N GLY A 26 13.61 4.97 3.94
CA GLY A 26 14.39 3.86 4.49
C GLY A 26 13.60 2.85 5.35
N SER A 27 12.47 3.25 5.94
CA SER A 27 11.61 2.29 6.68
C SER A 27 10.89 1.33 5.74
N ARG A 28 10.46 1.81 4.57
CA ARG A 28 9.89 0.98 3.50
C ARG A 28 10.94 0.07 2.90
N ASP A 29 12.15 0.59 2.69
CA ASP A 29 13.26 -0.21 2.16
C ASP A 29 13.66 -1.33 3.12
N THR A 30 13.71 -1.04 4.42
CA THR A 30 13.98 -2.04 5.46
C THR A 30 12.87 -3.09 5.52
N PHE A 31 11.60 -2.66 5.52
CA PHE A 31 10.45 -3.57 5.49
C PHE A 31 10.51 -4.51 4.28
N ARG A 32 10.82 -3.96 3.10
CA ARG A 32 10.97 -4.73 1.86
C ARG A 32 12.12 -5.74 1.93
N ALA A 33 13.27 -5.33 2.46
CA ALA A 33 14.45 -6.19 2.56
C ALA A 33 14.28 -7.34 3.57
N CYS A 34 13.48 -7.16 4.61
CA CYS A 34 13.20 -8.20 5.60
C CYS A 34 12.17 -9.25 5.13
N LEU A 35 11.41 -8.98 4.08
CA LEU A 35 10.37 -9.87 3.57
C LEU A 35 10.85 -10.68 2.37
N ALA A 36 10.69 -11.99 2.43
CA ALA A 36 10.98 -12.91 1.33
C ALA A 36 9.83 -12.98 0.30
N ALA A 37 9.32 -11.82 -0.14
CA ALA A 37 8.28 -11.72 -1.17
C ALA A 37 8.92 -11.44 -2.54
N ASP A 38 8.46 -12.16 -3.56
CA ASP A 38 8.94 -11.97 -4.93
C ASP A 38 8.43 -10.66 -5.56
N GLU A 39 9.04 -10.27 -6.68
CA GLU A 39 8.70 -9.03 -7.39
C GLU A 39 7.25 -9.00 -7.87
N ALA A 40 6.69 -10.15 -8.26
CA ALA A 40 5.31 -10.26 -8.68
C ALA A 40 4.35 -9.96 -7.51
N THR A 41 4.66 -10.44 -6.31
CA THR A 41 3.89 -10.20 -5.09
C THR A 41 4.00 -8.73 -4.68
N TRP A 42 5.18 -8.13 -4.79
CA TRP A 42 5.33 -6.69 -4.60
C TRP A 42 4.54 -5.85 -5.61
N ALA A 43 4.48 -6.28 -6.87
CA ALA A 43 3.69 -5.62 -7.90
C ALA A 43 2.18 -5.67 -7.59
N ARG A 44 1.67 -6.81 -7.13
CA ARG A 44 0.27 -6.91 -6.68
C ARG A 44 0.02 -6.11 -5.40
N GLY A 45 0.98 -6.11 -4.47
CA GLY A 45 0.92 -5.31 -3.24
C GLY A 45 0.80 -3.81 -3.52
N ARG A 46 1.51 -3.30 -4.53
CA ARG A 46 1.30 -1.93 -5.05
C ARG A 46 -0.12 -1.71 -5.53
N GLY A 47 -0.67 -2.67 -6.27
CA GLY A 47 -2.06 -2.65 -6.72
C GLY A 47 -3.05 -2.55 -5.56
N TRP A 48 -2.83 -3.31 -4.48
CA TRP A 48 -3.63 -3.24 -3.26
C TRP A 48 -3.58 -1.86 -2.60
N ALA A 49 -2.39 -1.27 -2.47
CA ALA A 49 -2.24 0.09 -1.93
C ALA A 49 -2.96 1.14 -2.80
N LEU A 50 -2.78 1.07 -4.11
CA LEU A 50 -3.44 1.98 -5.07
C LEU A 50 -4.97 1.87 -4.99
N TRP A 51 -5.52 0.65 -5.00
CA TRP A 51 -6.96 0.42 -4.90
C TRP A 51 -7.55 1.01 -3.62
N LYS A 52 -6.91 0.78 -2.47
CA LYS A 52 -7.36 1.34 -1.17
C LYS A 52 -7.35 2.86 -1.19
N ALA A 53 -6.27 3.48 -1.66
CA ALA A 53 -6.15 4.92 -1.72
C ALA A 53 -7.18 5.56 -2.67
N LEU A 54 -7.47 4.92 -3.82
CA LEU A 54 -8.48 5.40 -4.76
C LEU A 54 -9.90 5.41 -4.18
N ILE A 55 -10.24 4.44 -3.32
CA ILE A 55 -11.55 4.42 -2.65
C ILE A 55 -11.76 5.68 -1.81
N ILE A 56 -10.74 6.06 -1.04
CA ILE A 56 -10.79 7.24 -0.16
C ILE A 56 -10.71 8.53 -1.00
N ALA A 57 -9.77 8.59 -1.95
CA ALA A 57 -9.55 9.76 -2.80
C ALA A 57 -10.77 10.13 -3.65
N ALA A 58 -11.62 9.16 -4.01
CA ALA A 58 -12.86 9.40 -4.75
C ALA A 58 -13.89 10.23 -3.95
N GLY A 59 -13.78 10.30 -2.62
CA GLY A 59 -14.65 11.12 -1.78
C GLY A 59 -16.13 10.73 -1.83
N HIS A 60 -16.43 9.48 -2.20
CA HIS A 60 -17.80 8.95 -2.25
C HIS A 60 -18.27 8.31 -0.94
N ILE A 61 -17.39 8.29 0.07
CA ILE A 61 -17.65 7.83 1.42
C ILE A 61 -17.34 8.97 2.41
N ASP A 62 -17.96 8.94 3.59
CA ASP A 62 -17.75 9.95 4.62
C ASP A 62 -16.37 9.75 5.27
N VAL A 63 -15.41 10.57 4.84
CA VAL A 63 -14.00 10.54 5.26
C VAL A 63 -13.51 11.95 5.53
N ALA A 64 -12.56 12.09 6.46
CA ALA A 64 -11.99 13.40 6.78
C ALA A 64 -11.18 13.95 5.59
N ARG A 65 -11.09 15.28 5.48
CA ARG A 65 -10.24 15.94 4.46
C ARG A 65 -8.80 15.42 4.52
N ALA A 66 -8.26 15.23 5.73
CA ALA A 66 -6.91 14.73 5.94
C ALA A 66 -6.71 13.33 5.34
N GLU A 67 -7.69 12.42 5.49
CA GLU A 67 -7.61 11.06 4.93
C GLU A 67 -7.61 11.07 3.40
N ILE A 68 -8.33 12.01 2.78
CA ILE A 68 -8.28 12.23 1.32
C ILE A 68 -6.89 12.68 0.89
N GLU A 69 -6.28 13.62 1.62
CA GLU A 69 -4.92 14.14 1.33
C GLU A 69 -3.86 13.04 1.50
N GLU A 70 -3.91 12.27 2.59
CA GLU A 70 -3.04 11.12 2.83
C GLU A 70 -3.18 10.07 1.71
N SER A 71 -4.41 9.84 1.23
CA SER A 71 -4.64 8.90 0.12
C SER A 71 -4.00 9.37 -1.18
N TRP A 72 -3.99 10.67 -1.47
CA TRP A 72 -3.25 11.21 -2.61
C TRP A 72 -1.73 11.02 -2.46
N GLN A 73 -1.19 11.16 -1.25
CA GLN A 73 0.23 10.87 -1.00
C GLN A 73 0.58 9.40 -1.25
N VAL A 74 -0.31 8.48 -0.87
CA VAL A 74 -0.17 7.05 -1.18
C VAL A 74 -0.19 6.81 -2.69
N ILE A 75 -1.12 7.44 -3.41
CA ILE A 75 -1.19 7.35 -4.89
C ILE A 75 0.12 7.82 -5.52
N ASP A 76 0.64 8.97 -5.11
CA ASP A 76 1.90 9.51 -5.60
C ASP A 76 3.08 8.56 -5.29
N ALA A 77 3.16 8.06 -4.05
CA ALA A 77 4.21 7.12 -3.65
C ALA A 77 4.18 5.80 -4.43
N VAL A 78 2.99 5.32 -4.83
CA VAL A 78 2.85 4.13 -5.67
C VAL A 78 3.26 4.43 -7.12
N LEU A 79 2.94 5.62 -7.64
CA LEU A 79 3.18 5.99 -9.04
C LEU A 79 4.63 6.46 -9.33
N ILE A 80 5.32 7.06 -8.37
CA ILE A 80 6.71 7.55 -8.52
C ILE A 80 7.73 6.40 -8.63
N ASN A 81 7.42 5.20 -8.13
CA ASN A 81 8.31 4.01 -8.17
C ASN A 81 8.36 3.31 -9.54
N ARG A 82 8.51 4.06 -10.64
CA ARG A 82 8.59 3.50 -12.01
C ARG A 82 10.00 3.31 -12.56
N GLU A 83 11.04 3.74 -11.85
CA GLU A 83 12.41 3.73 -12.35
C GLU A 83 13.31 2.89 -11.44
N CYS A 84 13.52 1.60 -11.78
CA CYS A 84 14.73 0.79 -11.45
C CYS A 84 14.55 -0.74 -11.59
N GLN A 85 13.60 -1.25 -12.40
CA GLN A 85 13.56 -2.68 -12.71
C GLN A 85 13.42 -2.90 -14.22
N ALA A 86 14.55 -2.77 -14.91
CA ALA A 86 14.80 -3.32 -16.23
C ALA A 86 15.98 -4.28 -16.12
#